data_AF-A0A960PNU4-F1
#
_entry.id   AF-A0A960PNU4-F1
#
_cell.length_a   1.000
_cell.length_b   1.000
_cell.length_c   1.000
_cell.angle_alpha   90.00
_cell.angle_beta   90.00
_cell.angle_gamma   90.00
#
_symmetry.space_group_name_H-M   'P 1'
#
loop_
_entity.id
_entity.type
_entity.pdbx_description
1 polymer ?
#
loop_
_entity_poly.entity_id
_entity_poly.type
_entity_poly.pdbx_seq_one_letter_code
_entity_poly.pdbx_strand_id
1 'polypeptide(L)'
;MGAVAHIDEYKRGLHFSAEFRGDMSWNGYEYNNLLRNEGCTPEGNGCQLHFSDVAMALGADDLQDSRGIAIADFDHDGDLDIAVNHNTGDRPLAPQGPAVLLRNDVGSARSWLSVELRGTQSNRDGVGAQVTVEAGGLHLLRQAEAGSSYASQQSSRLHFGLGEATVVDRLTVRWPSGVTETFEDLPARSRVRIVEEEGLTTLQEP
;
A
#
# COMPACT_ATOMS: atom_id res chain seq x y z
N MET A 1 14.81 -27.30 -14.11
CA MET A 1 14.25 -28.57 -13.60
C MET A 1 13.74 -28.30 -12.20
N GLY A 2 12.43 -28.14 -12.01
CA GLY A 2 11.85 -27.94 -10.68
C GLY A 2 11.67 -29.30 -10.01
N ALA A 3 12.33 -29.51 -8.88
CA ALA A 3 12.03 -30.64 -8.00
C ALA A 3 10.86 -30.22 -7.09
N VAL A 4 9.72 -30.87 -7.27
CA VAL A 4 8.60 -30.78 -6.31
C VAL A 4 8.91 -31.79 -5.21
N ALA A 5 9.31 -31.31 -4.04
CA ALA A 5 9.38 -32.15 -2.84
C ALA A 5 8.04 -32.08 -2.10
N HIS A 6 7.52 -33.22 -1.67
CA HIS A 6 6.34 -33.24 -0.80
C HIS A 6 6.67 -32.59 0.56
N ILE A 7 5.73 -31.84 1.16
CA ILE A 7 5.94 -31.08 2.40
C ILE A 7 6.44 -31.96 3.57
N ASP A 8 6.08 -33.25 3.58
CA ASP A 8 6.52 -34.20 4.59
C ASP A 8 7.98 -34.64 4.40
N GLU A 9 8.51 -34.59 3.19
CA GLU A 9 9.93 -34.83 2.88
C GLU A 9 10.78 -33.59 3.14
N TYR A 10 10.23 -32.39 2.88
CA TYR A 10 10.82 -31.10 3.24
C TYR A 10 11.11 -31.01 4.74
N LYS A 11 10.12 -31.34 5.59
CA LYS A 11 10.26 -31.26 7.06
C LYS A 11 11.22 -32.30 7.64
N ARG A 12 11.48 -33.40 6.94
CA ARG A 12 12.39 -34.47 7.41
C ARG A 12 13.86 -34.19 7.11
N GLY A 13 14.16 -33.21 6.25
CA GLY A 13 15.54 -32.88 5.90
C GLY A 13 16.26 -33.95 5.08
N LEU A 14 15.53 -34.92 4.51
CA LEU A 14 16.09 -36.08 3.79
C LEU A 14 16.87 -35.70 2.51
N HIS A 15 16.58 -34.53 1.93
CA HIS A 15 17.26 -34.00 0.75
C HIS A 15 18.25 -32.88 1.06
N PHE A 16 18.47 -32.56 2.34
CA PHE A 16 19.28 -31.44 2.76
C PHE A 16 20.35 -31.96 3.73
N SER A 17 21.62 -31.95 3.31
CA SER A 17 22.73 -32.21 4.24
C SER A 17 22.71 -31.16 5.36
N ALA A 18 23.38 -31.44 6.48
CA ALA A 18 23.48 -30.48 7.58
C ALA A 18 24.08 -29.12 7.14
N GLU A 19 24.84 -29.08 6.04
CA GLU A 19 25.35 -27.85 5.42
C GLU A 19 24.26 -27.01 4.75
N PHE A 20 23.15 -27.63 4.31
CA PHE A 20 22.01 -26.93 3.70
C PHE A 20 21.03 -26.35 4.73
N ARG A 21 21.27 -26.57 6.02
CA ARG A 21 20.59 -25.90 7.13
C ARG A 21 21.43 -24.73 7.67
N GLY A 22 22.08 -23.99 6.77
CA GLY A 22 22.82 -22.79 7.16
C GLY A 22 21.88 -21.65 7.57
N ASP A 23 22.41 -20.68 8.30
CA ASP A 23 21.74 -19.47 8.81
C ASP A 23 21.37 -18.45 7.69
N MET A 24 21.24 -18.89 6.43
CA MET A 24 20.99 -18.03 5.27
C MET A 24 19.84 -18.53 4.41
N SER A 25 19.03 -17.57 3.96
CA SER A 25 18.02 -17.75 2.92
C SER A 25 18.65 -18.27 1.62
N TRP A 26 17.99 -19.23 0.97
CA TRP A 26 18.41 -19.79 -0.32
C TRP A 26 18.35 -18.79 -1.48
N ASN A 27 17.67 -17.66 -1.29
CA ASN A 27 17.55 -16.60 -2.30
C ASN A 27 18.72 -15.60 -2.26
N GLY A 28 19.67 -15.75 -1.32
CA GLY A 28 20.74 -14.76 -1.14
C GLY A 28 20.22 -13.40 -0.65
N TYR A 29 21.05 -12.37 -0.76
CA TYR A 29 20.64 -10.98 -0.49
C TYR A 29 20.01 -10.40 -1.76
N GLU A 30 18.72 -10.12 -1.69
CA GLU A 30 17.98 -9.37 -2.72
C GLU A 30 17.76 -7.95 -2.21
N TYR A 31 17.95 -6.97 -3.08
CA TYR A 31 17.68 -5.57 -2.78
C TYR A 31 16.16 -5.35 -2.85
N ASN A 32 15.66 -4.40 -2.07
CA ASN A 32 14.31 -3.92 -2.25
C ASN A 32 14.16 -3.27 -3.64
N ASN A 33 13.11 -3.63 -4.37
CA ASN A 33 12.78 -3.03 -5.66
C ASN A 33 11.59 -2.07 -5.49
N LEU A 34 11.63 -0.94 -6.19
CA LEU A 34 10.57 0.05 -6.21
C LEU A 34 10.22 0.32 -7.67
N LEU A 35 9.12 -0.28 -8.11
CA LEU A 35 8.72 -0.21 -9.51
C LEU A 35 7.81 0.99 -9.75
N ARG A 36 8.30 1.97 -10.51
CA ARG A 36 7.49 3.09 -10.98
C ARG A 36 6.75 2.69 -12.24
N ASN A 37 5.42 2.87 -12.25
CA ASN A 37 4.61 2.71 -13.44
C ASN A 37 4.88 3.87 -14.41
N GLU A 38 5.39 3.58 -15.60
CA GLU A 38 5.69 4.55 -16.66
C GLU A 38 4.49 4.78 -17.60
N GLY A 39 3.34 4.21 -17.25
CA GLY A 39 2.15 4.21 -18.08
C GLY A 39 2.14 3.02 -19.03
N CYS A 40 1.37 3.18 -20.10
CA CYS A 40 1.06 2.06 -20.98
C CYS A 40 1.29 2.46 -22.45
N THR A 41 1.85 1.55 -23.24
CA THR A 41 1.95 1.71 -24.71
C THR A 41 0.89 0.84 -25.39
N PRO A 42 0.22 1.33 -26.44
CA PRO A 42 -0.74 0.52 -27.19
C PRO A 42 -0.10 -0.76 -27.74
N GLU A 43 -0.73 -1.91 -27.51
CA GLU A 43 -0.30 -3.20 -28.04
C GLU A 43 -1.53 -3.97 -28.54
N GLY A 44 -1.75 -3.96 -29.87
CA GLY A 44 -2.95 -4.52 -30.48
C GLY A 44 -4.23 -3.85 -29.97
N ASN A 45 -5.15 -4.65 -29.42
CA ASN A 45 -6.39 -4.17 -28.79
C ASN A 45 -6.24 -3.88 -27.28
N GLY A 46 -5.01 -3.97 -26.75
CA GLY A 46 -4.72 -3.79 -25.33
C GLY A 46 -3.67 -2.71 -25.09
N CYS A 47 -3.18 -2.65 -23.86
CA CYS A 47 -2.07 -1.79 -23.47
C CYS A 47 -1.03 -2.60 -22.70
N GLN A 48 0.24 -2.44 -23.06
CA GLN A 48 1.36 -3.00 -22.32
C GLN A 48 1.79 -1.99 -21.26
N LEU A 49 1.73 -2.38 -19.99
CA LEU A 49 2.25 -1.57 -18.88
C LEU A 49 3.78 -1.66 -18.82
N HIS A 50 4.41 -0.52 -18.57
CA HIS A 50 5.85 -0.42 -18.41
C HIS A 50 6.18 -0.04 -16.98
N PHE A 51 7.18 -0.72 -16.42
CA PHE A 51 7.67 -0.46 -15.07
C PHE A 51 9.17 -0.29 -15.10
N SER A 52 9.66 0.74 -14.43
CA SER A 52 11.10 0.95 -14.20
C SER A 52 11.39 0.73 -12.73
N ASP A 53 12.44 -0.04 -12.43
CA ASP A 53 12.98 -0.10 -11.08
C ASP A 53 13.75 1.19 -10.79
N VAL A 54 13.26 1.92 -9.80
CA VAL A 54 13.81 3.21 -9.37
C VAL A 54 14.35 3.15 -7.94
N ALA A 55 14.43 1.96 -7.32
CA ALA A 55 14.81 1.81 -5.92
C ALA A 55 16.13 2.50 -5.58
N MET A 56 17.20 2.14 -6.28
CA MET A 56 18.53 2.70 -6.07
C MET A 56 18.59 4.21 -6.34
N ALA A 57 17.84 4.69 -7.34
CA ALA A 57 17.80 6.11 -7.68
C ALA A 57 17.10 6.96 -6.59
N LEU A 58 16.18 6.34 -5.84
CA LEU A 58 15.39 6.98 -4.79
C LEU A 58 15.84 6.61 -3.38
N GLY A 59 16.91 5.82 -3.23
CA GLY A 59 17.41 5.33 -1.95
C GLY A 59 16.48 4.34 -1.24
N ALA A 60 15.60 3.68 -1.99
CA ALA A 60 14.69 2.64 -1.50
C ALA A 60 15.27 1.23 -1.59
N ASP A 61 16.50 1.07 -2.08
CA ASP A 61 17.24 -0.19 -2.22
C ASP A 61 17.89 -0.65 -0.91
N ASP A 62 17.12 -0.66 0.19
CA ASP A 62 17.63 -1.07 1.51
C ASP A 62 18.22 -2.50 1.47
N LEU A 63 19.42 -2.65 2.04
CA LEU A 63 20.21 -3.90 2.07
C LEU A 63 19.90 -4.76 3.29
N GLN A 64 19.08 -4.26 4.20
CA GLN A 64 18.69 -4.95 5.40
C GLN A 64 17.59 -5.98 5.13
N ASP A 65 17.40 -6.91 6.07
CA ASP A 65 16.35 -7.93 5.97
C ASP A 65 14.98 -7.29 6.24
N SER A 66 14.48 -6.55 5.25
CA SER A 66 13.18 -5.89 5.26
C SER A 66 12.08 -6.93 5.09
N ARG A 67 11.07 -6.91 5.97
CA ARG A 67 9.96 -7.88 5.88
C ARG A 67 8.60 -7.21 5.81
N GLY A 68 8.45 -6.06 6.45
CA GLY A 68 7.18 -5.37 6.59
C GLY A 68 7.29 -3.93 6.11
N ILE A 69 6.17 -3.47 5.54
CA ILE A 69 6.00 -2.09 5.09
C ILE A 69 4.65 -1.56 5.58
N ALA A 70 4.62 -0.28 5.93
CA ALA A 70 3.41 0.48 6.17
C ALA A 70 3.43 1.73 5.28
N ILE A 71 2.35 1.94 4.53
CA ILE A 71 2.19 3.08 3.64
C ILE A 71 1.18 4.04 4.29
N ALA A 72 1.57 5.30 4.41
CA ALA A 72 0.72 6.38 4.91
C ALA A 72 1.26 7.74 4.44
N ASP A 73 0.40 8.73 4.43
CA ASP A 73 0.76 10.14 4.36
C ASP A 73 1.14 10.58 5.80
N PHE A 74 2.42 10.47 6.19
CA PHE A 74 2.82 10.62 7.60
C PHE A 74 2.87 12.07 8.05
N ASP A 75 3.18 13.00 7.16
CA ASP A 75 3.26 14.43 7.45
C ASP A 75 2.06 15.23 6.94
N HIS A 76 1.07 14.54 6.36
CA HIS A 76 -0.22 15.09 5.95
C HIS A 76 -0.14 16.07 4.75
N ASP A 77 0.89 15.97 3.92
CA ASP A 77 1.08 16.84 2.76
C ASP A 77 0.38 16.30 1.49
N GLY A 78 -0.10 15.06 1.55
CA GLY A 78 -0.89 14.42 0.52
C GLY A 78 -0.10 13.64 -0.52
N ASP A 79 1.18 13.39 -0.28
CA ASP A 79 1.87 12.27 -0.89
C ASP A 79 2.01 11.10 0.10
N LEU A 80 2.38 9.91 -0.39
CA LEU A 80 2.43 8.69 0.42
C LEU A 80 3.88 8.32 0.70
N ASP A 81 4.19 8.13 1.98
CA ASP A 81 5.46 7.64 2.46
C ASP A 81 5.43 6.13 2.70
N ILE A 82 6.64 5.57 2.85
CA ILE A 82 6.82 4.15 3.14
C ILE A 82 7.66 4.02 4.40
N ALA A 83 7.06 3.47 5.46
CA ALA A 83 7.80 2.99 6.63
C ALA A 83 8.18 1.53 6.42
N VAL A 84 9.47 1.22 6.52
CA VAL A 84 10.05 -0.11 6.35
C VAL A 84 10.54 -0.62 7.70
N ASN A 85 10.14 -1.84 8.05
CA ASN A 85 10.67 -2.52 9.22
C ASN A 85 11.71 -3.58 8.81
N HIS A 86 12.73 -3.72 9.64
CA HIS A 86 13.78 -4.70 9.47
C HIS A 86 13.57 -5.82 10.48
N ASN A 87 13.63 -7.05 9.98
CA ASN A 87 13.78 -8.20 10.84
C ASN A 87 15.24 -8.26 11.32
N THR A 88 15.45 -8.79 12.52
CA THR A 88 16.79 -9.12 13.03
C THR A 88 17.54 -10.12 12.13
N GLY A 89 16.80 -10.88 11.32
CA GLY A 89 17.32 -12.05 10.60
C GLY A 89 17.92 -13.09 11.56
N ASP A 90 18.38 -14.22 11.02
CA ASP A 90 19.25 -15.15 11.75
C ASP A 90 20.69 -14.63 11.80
N ARG A 91 20.91 -13.32 11.97
CA ARG A 91 22.25 -12.74 12.14
C ARG A 91 22.57 -12.68 13.63
N PRO A 92 23.31 -13.65 14.20
CA PRO A 92 23.66 -13.65 15.62
C PRO A 92 24.60 -12.49 16.03
N LEU A 93 25.07 -11.66 15.09
CA LEU A 93 26.14 -10.69 15.32
C LEU A 93 25.83 -9.25 14.87
N ALA A 94 24.66 -8.97 14.32
CA ALA A 94 24.28 -7.60 13.94
C ALA A 94 23.02 -7.17 14.72
N PRO A 95 23.01 -5.99 15.39
CA PRO A 95 21.79 -5.45 15.96
C PRO A 95 20.75 -5.24 14.84
N GLN A 96 19.46 -5.41 15.18
CA GLN A 96 18.37 -5.01 14.30
C GLN A 96 18.64 -3.58 13.84
N GLY A 97 18.76 -3.36 12.53
CA GLY A 97 18.86 -1.98 12.09
C GLY A 97 17.52 -1.27 12.28
N PRO A 98 17.55 0.06 12.41
CA PRO A 98 16.38 0.84 12.77
C PRO A 98 15.30 0.71 11.69
N ALA A 99 14.05 0.93 12.07
CA ALA A 99 13.01 1.19 11.07
C ALA A 99 13.40 2.42 10.24
N VAL A 100 13.12 2.37 8.94
CA VAL A 100 13.42 3.44 8.00
C VAL A 100 12.12 4.06 7.50
N LEU A 101 12.05 5.38 7.47
CA LEU A 101 10.98 6.12 6.81
C LEU A 101 11.53 6.66 5.49
N LEU A 102 11.01 6.14 4.38
CA LEU A 102 11.21 6.68 3.05
C LEU A 102 10.14 7.74 2.83
N ARG A 103 10.48 8.98 3.17
CA ARG A 103 9.58 10.11 2.95
C ARG A 103 9.55 10.47 1.48
N ASN A 104 8.36 10.58 0.93
CA ASN A 104 8.16 11.03 -0.42
C ASN A 104 8.09 12.56 -0.41
N ASP A 105 8.84 13.22 -1.30
CA ASP A 105 8.92 14.70 -1.36
C ASP A 105 8.81 15.18 -2.82
N VAL A 106 8.23 14.38 -3.72
CA VAL A 106 8.08 14.76 -5.15
C VAL A 106 7.06 15.88 -5.36
N GLY A 107 6.36 16.30 -4.31
CA GLY A 107 5.68 17.58 -4.17
C GLY A 107 4.17 17.56 -4.40
N SER A 108 3.47 18.45 -3.69
CA SER A 108 2.00 18.66 -3.71
C SER A 108 1.45 19.28 -5.00
N ALA A 109 2.15 19.15 -6.13
CA ALA A 109 1.71 19.70 -7.41
C ALA A 109 0.43 19.02 -7.91
N ARG A 110 0.26 17.73 -7.62
CA ARG A 110 -0.92 16.95 -8.03
C ARG A 110 -1.98 16.95 -6.93
N SER A 111 -3.21 16.77 -7.34
CA SER A 111 -4.36 16.68 -6.46
C SER A 111 -4.52 15.28 -5.88
N TRP A 112 -5.10 15.20 -4.69
CA TRP A 112 -5.33 13.97 -3.96
C TRP A 112 -6.62 14.05 -3.15
N LEU A 113 -7.13 12.91 -2.70
CA LEU A 113 -8.20 12.80 -1.70
C LEU A 113 -7.84 11.69 -0.72
N SER A 114 -8.00 11.95 0.57
CA SER A 114 -7.88 10.93 1.61
C SER A 114 -9.21 10.75 2.33
N VAL A 115 -9.69 9.51 2.40
CA VAL A 115 -10.99 9.15 2.98
C VAL A 115 -10.78 8.27 4.21
N GLU A 116 -11.24 8.73 5.37
CA GLU A 116 -11.37 7.91 6.58
C GLU A 116 -12.82 7.41 6.69
N LEU A 117 -13.00 6.12 6.97
CA LEU A 117 -14.32 5.51 7.15
C LEU A 117 -14.59 5.20 8.62
N ARG A 118 -15.85 5.35 9.04
CA ARG A 118 -16.36 4.88 10.33
C ARG A 118 -17.70 4.18 10.12
N GLY A 119 -17.75 2.87 10.40
CA GLY A 119 -19.00 2.11 10.38
C GLY A 119 -19.82 2.32 11.66
N THR A 120 -21.14 2.35 11.50
CA THR A 120 -22.13 2.43 12.58
C THR A 120 -22.97 1.15 12.64
N GLN A 121 -23.32 0.59 11.48
CA GLN A 121 -23.90 -0.75 11.33
C GLN A 121 -22.83 -1.78 10.95
N SER A 122 -21.94 -1.40 10.04
CA SER A 122 -20.74 -2.13 9.68
C SER A 122 -19.70 -2.09 10.81
N ASN A 123 -18.61 -2.86 10.69
CA ASN A 123 -17.54 -2.77 11.69
C ASN A 123 -16.98 -1.33 11.77
N ARG A 124 -16.57 -0.91 12.98
CA ARG A 124 -16.20 0.48 13.29
C ARG A 124 -15.16 1.08 12.34
N ASP A 125 -14.22 0.28 11.86
CA ASP A 125 -13.13 0.73 11.01
C ASP A 125 -13.47 0.62 9.51
N GLY A 126 -14.71 0.23 9.17
CA GLY A 126 -15.21 0.14 7.81
C GLY A 126 -14.59 -0.98 6.97
N VAL A 127 -13.89 -1.95 7.58
CA VAL A 127 -13.18 -3.03 6.86
C VAL A 127 -14.14 -3.78 5.93
N GLY A 128 -13.76 -3.90 4.66
CA GLY A 128 -14.57 -4.47 3.58
C GLY A 128 -15.39 -3.43 2.80
N ALA A 129 -15.50 -2.19 3.26
CA ALA A 129 -16.16 -1.12 2.50
C ALA A 129 -15.37 -0.77 1.25
N GLN A 130 -16.09 -0.51 0.16
CA GLN A 130 -15.52 -0.14 -1.13
C GLN A 130 -15.82 1.32 -1.42
N VAL A 131 -14.79 2.10 -1.75
CA VAL A 131 -14.90 3.51 -2.09
C VAL A 131 -14.48 3.70 -3.54
N THR A 132 -15.43 4.15 -4.36
CA THR A 132 -15.20 4.55 -5.75
C THR A 132 -15.15 6.07 -5.84
N VAL A 133 -14.14 6.60 -6.51
CA VAL A 133 -13.94 8.03 -6.75
C VAL A 133 -13.89 8.27 -8.26
N GLU A 134 -14.72 9.19 -8.72
CA GLU A 134 -14.72 9.74 -10.08
C GLU A 134 -14.28 11.20 -10.03
N ALA A 135 -13.22 11.53 -10.78
CA ALA A 135 -12.66 12.88 -10.80
C ALA A 135 -11.91 13.14 -12.11
N GLY A 136 -12.35 14.12 -12.90
CA GLY A 136 -11.62 14.56 -14.11
C GLY A 136 -11.40 13.44 -15.14
N GLY A 137 -12.37 12.52 -15.25
CA GLY A 137 -12.30 11.34 -16.12
C GLY A 137 -11.58 10.13 -15.52
N LEU A 138 -11.01 10.24 -14.32
CA LEU A 138 -10.50 9.10 -13.55
C LEU A 138 -11.66 8.34 -12.90
N HIS A 139 -11.53 7.02 -12.79
CA HIS A 139 -12.45 6.16 -12.03
C HIS A 139 -11.62 5.19 -11.17
N LEU A 140 -11.50 5.50 -9.89
CA LEU A 140 -10.59 4.85 -8.94
C LEU A 140 -11.37 4.10 -7.87
N LEU A 141 -11.02 2.84 -7.64
CA LEU A 141 -11.60 2.00 -6.59
C LEU A 141 -10.54 1.70 -5.53
N ARG A 142 -10.92 1.82 -4.26
CA ARG A 142 -10.16 1.30 -3.11
C ARG A 142 -11.11 0.57 -2.16
N GLN A 143 -10.58 -0.40 -1.42
CA GLN A 143 -11.31 -1.12 -0.38
C GLN A 143 -10.61 -0.88 0.95
N ALA A 144 -11.38 -0.65 2.01
CA ALA A 144 -10.86 -0.67 3.37
C ALA A 144 -10.47 -2.09 3.73
N GLU A 145 -9.18 -2.30 4.00
CA GLU A 145 -8.62 -3.60 4.34
C GLU A 145 -8.01 -3.60 5.74
N ALA A 146 -7.90 -4.79 6.32
CA ALA A 146 -7.18 -5.03 7.55
C ALA A 146 -6.25 -6.24 7.32
N GLY A 147 -5.01 -6.13 7.79
CA GLY A 147 -3.96 -7.12 7.57
C GLY A 147 -3.25 -6.95 6.23
N SER A 148 -2.49 -5.87 6.09
CA SER A 148 -1.67 -5.59 4.90
C SER A 148 -0.18 -5.76 5.21
N SER A 149 0.60 -6.30 4.26
CA SER A 149 2.03 -6.57 4.43
C SER A 149 2.33 -7.53 5.61
N TYR A 150 3.60 -7.88 5.83
CA TYR A 150 3.99 -8.82 6.88
C TYR A 150 4.26 -8.07 8.19
N ALA A 151 3.62 -8.53 9.28
CA ALA A 151 3.74 -7.95 10.62
C ALA A 151 3.61 -6.41 10.66
N SER A 152 2.78 -5.87 9.76
CA SER A 152 2.62 -4.43 9.51
C SER A 152 1.16 -4.12 9.18
N GLN A 153 0.83 -2.84 9.05
CA GLN A 153 -0.49 -2.36 8.64
C GLN A 153 -0.33 -1.00 7.94
N GLN A 154 -0.84 -0.86 6.72
CA GLN A 154 -0.98 0.41 6.03
C GLN A 154 -2.02 1.28 6.74
N SER A 155 -2.00 2.58 6.49
CA SER A 155 -3.04 3.48 6.98
C SER A 155 -4.44 2.98 6.61
N SER A 156 -5.39 3.09 7.55
CA SER A 156 -6.80 2.80 7.27
C SER A 156 -7.48 3.88 6.41
N ARG A 157 -6.79 5.01 6.16
CA ARG A 157 -7.25 6.04 5.24
C ARG A 157 -7.04 5.60 3.80
N LEU A 158 -8.09 5.67 3.00
CA LEU A 158 -8.04 5.37 1.58
C LEU A 158 -7.53 6.60 0.83
N HIS A 159 -6.38 6.46 0.19
CA HIS A 159 -5.75 7.54 -0.57
C HIS A 159 -5.99 7.40 -2.08
N PHE A 160 -6.34 8.51 -2.71
CA PHE A 160 -6.64 8.61 -4.14
C PHE A 160 -5.81 9.74 -4.76
N GLY A 161 -4.91 9.40 -5.69
CA GLY A 161 -4.25 10.40 -6.53
C GLY A 161 -5.19 10.83 -7.66
N LEU A 162 -5.48 12.14 -7.74
CA LEU A 162 -6.47 12.72 -8.66
C LEU A 162 -5.83 13.41 -9.88
N GLY A 163 -4.50 13.38 -10.00
CA GLY A 163 -3.78 14.05 -11.08
C GLY A 163 -4.00 15.56 -11.04
N GLU A 164 -4.56 16.12 -12.11
CA GLU A 164 -4.87 17.56 -12.23
C GLU A 164 -6.28 17.93 -11.78
N ALA A 165 -7.14 16.95 -11.45
CA ALA A 165 -8.52 17.24 -11.07
C ALA A 165 -8.57 18.04 -9.77
N THR A 166 -9.25 19.18 -9.78
CA THR A 166 -9.40 20.05 -8.60
C THR A 166 -10.67 19.77 -7.79
N VAL A 167 -11.55 18.93 -8.33
CA VAL A 167 -12.83 18.52 -7.72
C VAL A 167 -12.99 17.02 -7.95
N VAL A 168 -13.58 16.35 -6.98
CA VAL A 168 -14.10 14.99 -7.10
C VAL A 168 -15.56 15.08 -7.51
N ASP A 169 -15.85 14.64 -8.73
CA ASP A 169 -17.19 14.69 -9.32
C ASP A 169 -18.16 13.83 -8.50
N ARG A 170 -17.72 12.62 -8.14
CA ARG A 170 -18.51 11.68 -7.34
C ARG A 170 -17.65 10.75 -6.50
N LEU A 171 -18.05 10.58 -5.24
CA LEU A 171 -17.53 9.58 -4.32
C LEU A 171 -18.67 8.66 -3.89
N THR A 172 -18.54 7.36 -4.13
CA THR A 172 -19.51 6.35 -3.70
C THR A 172 -18.89 5.41 -2.70
N VAL A 173 -19.51 5.25 -1.53
CA VAL A 173 -19.13 4.26 -0.52
C VAL A 173 -20.15 3.13 -0.53
N ARG A 174 -19.70 1.88 -0.74
CA ARG A 174 -20.49 0.66 -0.54
C ARG A 174 -20.03 0.00 0.74
N TRP A 175 -20.88 -0.03 1.75
CA TRP A 175 -20.58 -0.58 3.06
C TRP A 175 -20.85 -2.09 3.12
N PRO A 176 -20.14 -2.84 4.00
CA PRO A 176 -20.43 -4.26 4.26
C PRO A 176 -21.87 -4.54 4.71
N SER A 177 -22.53 -3.57 5.36
CA SER A 177 -23.95 -3.63 5.72
C SER A 177 -24.89 -3.73 4.50
N GLY A 178 -24.41 -3.39 3.31
CA GLY A 178 -25.20 -3.25 2.09
C GLY A 178 -25.66 -1.81 1.82
N VAL A 179 -25.48 -0.90 2.78
CA VAL A 179 -25.74 0.53 2.59
C VAL A 179 -24.81 1.09 1.52
N THR A 180 -25.33 2.00 0.69
CA THR A 180 -24.54 2.74 -0.29
C THR A 180 -24.79 4.24 -0.10
N GLU A 181 -23.72 5.01 0.07
CA GLU A 181 -23.75 6.47 0.20
C GLU A 181 -23.00 7.12 -0.96
N THR A 182 -23.44 8.30 -1.37
CA THR A 182 -22.84 9.05 -2.48
C THR A 182 -22.70 10.51 -2.11
N PHE A 183 -21.55 11.09 -2.45
CA PHE A 183 -21.19 12.48 -2.22
C PHE A 183 -20.63 13.05 -3.52
N GLU A 184 -20.94 14.30 -3.83
CA GLU A 184 -20.58 14.96 -5.09
C GLU A 184 -19.89 16.30 -4.79
N ASP A 185 -19.20 16.84 -5.79
CA ASP A 185 -18.55 18.16 -5.75
C ASP A 185 -17.59 18.36 -4.56
N LEU A 186 -16.83 17.32 -4.18
CA LEU A 186 -15.88 17.43 -3.07
C LEU A 186 -14.60 18.14 -3.54
N PRO A 187 -14.04 19.07 -2.74
CA PRO A 187 -12.78 19.71 -3.10
C PRO A 187 -11.64 18.68 -3.11
N ALA A 188 -10.78 18.73 -4.13
CA ALA A 188 -9.53 17.99 -4.10
C ALA A 188 -8.58 18.53 -3.01
N ARG A 189 -7.46 17.83 -2.80
CA ARG A 189 -6.45 18.12 -1.77
C ARG A 189 -7.05 18.21 -0.38
N SER A 190 -7.93 17.26 -0.08
CA SER A 190 -8.71 17.27 1.15
C SER A 190 -8.71 15.91 1.84
N ARG A 191 -8.86 15.97 3.16
CA ARG A 191 -9.13 14.82 4.01
C ARG A 191 -10.59 14.87 4.44
N VAL A 192 -11.29 13.76 4.28
CA VAL A 192 -12.68 13.63 4.69
C VAL A 192 -12.86 12.40 5.57
N ARG A 193 -13.76 12.49 6.54
CA ARG A 193 -14.28 11.35 7.29
C ARG A 193 -15.72 11.12 6.88
N ILE A 194 -16.04 9.88 6.54
CA ILE A 194 -17.41 9.44 6.26
C ILE A 194 -17.83 8.50 7.37
N VAL A 195 -18.93 8.86 8.03
CA VAL A 195 -19.56 8.04 9.07
C VAL A 195 -20.82 7.43 8.45
N GLU A 196 -20.90 6.10 8.46
CA GLU A 196 -21.98 5.33 7.82
C GLU A 196 -23.36 5.84 8.27
N GLU A 197 -24.16 6.29 7.29
CA GLU A 197 -25.49 6.91 7.47
C GLU A 197 -25.55 8.21 8.28
N GLU A 198 -24.41 8.76 8.69
CA GLU A 198 -24.31 10.05 9.38
C GLU A 198 -23.67 11.14 8.50
N GLY A 199 -23.07 10.75 7.37
CA GLY A 199 -22.58 11.65 6.33
C GLY A 199 -21.07 11.93 6.36
N LEU A 200 -20.66 12.98 5.64
CA LEU A 200 -19.27 13.34 5.40
C LEU A 200 -18.88 14.61 6.18
N THR A 201 -17.69 14.61 6.79
CA THR A 201 -17.07 15.78 7.43
C THR A 201 -15.65 15.98 6.91
N THR A 202 -15.30 17.20 6.51
CA THR A 202 -13.91 17.55 6.18
C THR A 202 -13.07 17.61 7.45
N LEU A 203 -11.94 16.92 7.45
CA LEU A 203 -10.98 16.95 8.55
C LEU A 203 -10.11 18.21 8.40
N GLN A 204 -10.18 19.11 9.37
CA GLN A 204 -9.25 20.21 9.50
C GLN A 204 -7.94 19.71 10.12
N GLU A 205 -6.81 20.30 9.75
CA GLU A 205 -5.55 20.02 10.43
C GLU A 205 -5.57 20.57 11.87
N PRO A 206 -4.89 19.91 12.81
CA PRO A 206 -4.49 20.56 14.06
C PRO A 206 -3.53 21.75 13.83
#